data_AF-A0A938MVA9-F1
#
_entry.id   AF-A0A938MVA9-F1
#
_cell.length_a   1.000
_cell.length_b   1.000
_cell.length_c   1.000
_cell.angle_alpha   90.00
_cell.angle_beta   90.00
_cell.angle_gamma   90.00
#
_symmetry.space_group_name_H-M   'P 1'
#
loop_
_entity.id
_entity.type
_entity.pdbx_description
1 polymer ?
#
loop_
_entity_poly.entity_id
_entity_poly.type
_entity_poly.pdbx_seq_one_letter_code
_entity_poly.pdbx_strand_id
1 'polypeptide(L)'
;MQTTVELPAAFSVRDENEFLPIQHLMAKLNPELRITRVATGVHVNGGTTVFWGLVHLRDEVLTKKAVEAALREAGFDFGHNVLIQASELWNELRTQ
;
A
#
# COMPACT_ATOMS: atom_id res chain seq x y z
N MET A 1 30.27 3.01 0.38
CA MET A 1 29.18 3.92 0.03
C MET A 1 27.92 3.37 0.67
N GLN A 2 27.34 4.10 1.63
CA GLN A 2 26.09 3.74 2.28
C GLN A 2 25.04 4.69 1.71
N THR A 3 24.17 4.18 0.85
CA THR A 3 23.08 4.96 0.24
C THR A 3 21.81 4.67 1.02
N THR A 4 21.18 5.71 1.54
CA THR A 4 19.84 5.64 2.11
C THR A 4 18.85 5.59 0.96
N VAL A 5 18.13 4.47 0.83
CA VAL A 5 17.02 4.35 -0.11
C VAL A 5 15.73 4.58 0.67
N GLU A 6 15.05 5.68 0.38
CA GLU A 6 13.71 5.92 0.89
C GLU A 6 12.73 5.06 0.09
N LEU A 7 12.09 4.11 0.76
CA LEU A 7 11.07 3.28 0.14
C LEU A 7 9.73 4.01 0.14
N PRO A 8 8.95 3.92 -0.94
CA PRO A 8 7.63 4.53 -0.98
C PRO A 8 6.70 3.82 0.00
N ALA A 9 5.93 4.59 0.77
CA ALA A 9 4.95 4.07 1.72
C ALA A 9 3.76 3.36 1.03
N ALA A 10 3.45 3.76 -0.21
CA ALA A 10 2.43 3.11 -1.03
C ALA A 10 2.84 3.10 -2.51
N PHE A 11 2.30 2.14 -3.25
CA PHE A 11 2.51 2.01 -4.69
C PHE A 11 1.25 1.48 -5.37
N SER A 12 1.20 1.59 -6.70
CA SER A 12 0.14 1.02 -7.50
C SER A 12 0.69 0.08 -8.57
N VAL A 13 -0.07 -0.98 -8.85
CA VAL A 13 0.22 -1.96 -9.90
C VAL A 13 -1.01 -2.18 -10.76
N ARG A 14 -0.79 -2.51 -12.04
CA ARG A 14 -1.90 -2.74 -12.97
C ARG A 14 -2.43 -4.15 -12.86
N ASP A 15 -1.54 -5.10 -12.61
CA ASP A 15 -1.87 -6.51 -12.46
C ASP A 15 -1.61 -6.94 -11.00
N GLU A 16 -2.57 -7.64 -10.40
CA GLU A 16 -2.45 -8.16 -9.04
C GLU A 16 -1.27 -9.13 -8.90
N ASN A 17 -0.91 -9.84 -9.98
CA ASN A 17 0.23 -10.76 -10.00
C ASN A 17 1.58 -10.04 -9.80
N GLU A 18 1.63 -8.71 -9.96
CA GLU A 18 2.84 -7.91 -9.71
C GLU A 18 3.15 -7.79 -8.21
N PHE A 19 2.18 -8.06 -7.31
CA PHE A 19 2.42 -8.01 -5.86
C PHE A 19 3.44 -9.04 -5.39
N LEU A 20 3.37 -10.28 -5.91
CA LEU A 20 4.24 -11.38 -5.49
C LEU A 20 5.73 -11.05 -5.73
N PRO A 21 6.14 -10.66 -6.95
CA PRO A 21 7.51 -10.23 -7.21
C PRO A 21 7.97 -9.07 -6.32
N ILE A 22 7.12 -8.07 -6.10
CA ILE A 22 7.45 -6.90 -5.26
C ILE A 22 7.61 -7.33 -3.80
N GLN A 23 6.73 -8.20 -3.28
CA GLN A 23 6.82 -8.74 -1.93
C GLN A 23 8.11 -9.54 -1.73
N HIS A 24 8.47 -10.38 -2.71
CA HIS A 24 9.73 -11.12 -2.68
C HIS A 24 10.95 -10.19 -2.69
N LEU A 25 10.91 -9.11 -3.46
CA LEU A 25 11.97 -8.10 -3.48
C LEU A 25 12.07 -7.36 -2.13
N MET A 26 10.95 -6.87 -1.60
CA MET A 26 10.91 -6.17 -0.32
C MET A 26 11.42 -7.05 0.83
N ALA A 27 11.02 -8.33 0.86
CA ALA A 27 11.50 -9.27 1.88
C ALA A 27 13.02 -9.51 1.81
N LYS A 28 13.64 -9.40 0.62
CA LYS A 28 15.10 -9.48 0.46
C LYS A 28 15.81 -8.20 0.89
N LEU A 29 15.18 -7.03 0.69
CA LEU A 29 15.72 -5.75 1.12
C LEU A 29 15.66 -5.60 2.63
N ASN A 30 14.50 -5.91 3.23
CA ASN A 30 14.32 -5.99 4.67
C ASN A 30 13.23 -7.04 5.00
N PRO A 31 13.56 -8.12 5.73
CA PRO A 31 12.62 -9.17 6.13
C PRO A 31 11.44 -8.69 6.98
N GLU A 32 11.53 -7.51 7.58
CA GLU A 32 10.46 -6.90 8.39
C GLU A 32 9.44 -6.16 7.54
N LEU A 33 9.76 -5.83 6.28
CA LEU A 33 8.81 -5.17 5.38
C LEU A 33 7.71 -6.14 4.96
N ARG A 34 6.49 -5.62 4.95
CA ARG A 34 5.28 -6.30 4.50
C ARG A 34 4.60 -5.45 3.46
N ILE A 35 3.90 -6.13 2.56
CA ILE A 35 3.07 -5.52 1.54
C ILE A 35 1.65 -5.97 1.78
N THR A 36 0.75 -5.01 1.90
CA THR A 36 -0.66 -5.26 2.10
C THR A 36 -1.45 -4.54 1.02
N ARG A 37 -2.36 -5.25 0.34
CA ARG A 37 -3.29 -4.64 -0.60
C ARG A 37 -4.37 -3.92 0.19
N VAL A 38 -4.57 -2.64 -0.10
CA VAL A 38 -5.48 -1.78 0.68
C VAL A 38 -6.66 -1.24 -0.14
N ALA A 39 -6.49 -1.11 -1.46
CA ALA A 39 -7.53 -0.56 -2.32
C ALA A 39 -7.38 -0.98 -3.79
N THR A 40 -8.44 -0.72 -4.55
CA THR A 40 -8.46 -0.79 -6.01
C THR A 40 -9.13 0.49 -6.51
N GLY A 41 -8.48 1.21 -7.41
CA GLY A 41 -8.94 2.54 -7.81
C GLY A 41 -8.04 3.21 -8.84
N VAL A 42 -8.44 4.37 -9.33
CA VAL A 42 -7.72 5.17 -10.32
C VAL A 42 -6.71 6.14 -9.68
N HIS A 43 -5.69 6.54 -10.44
CA HIS A 43 -4.76 7.60 -10.03
C HIS A 43 -5.42 8.98 -10.16
N VAL A 44 -4.96 9.96 -9.38
CA VAL A 44 -5.43 11.39 -9.41
C VAL A 44 -5.24 12.06 -10.77
N ASN A 45 -4.35 11.53 -11.60
CA ASN A 45 -4.10 12.02 -12.96
C ASN A 45 -5.11 11.46 -13.98
N GLY A 46 -6.11 10.71 -13.53
CA GLY A 46 -6.99 9.91 -14.38
C GLY A 46 -6.26 8.69 -14.94
N GLY A 47 -7.01 7.67 -15.33
CA GLY A 47 -6.46 6.48 -15.97
C GLY A 47 -7.22 5.20 -15.67
N THR A 48 -6.57 4.08 -15.98
CA THR A 48 -7.10 2.74 -15.71
C THR A 48 -7.13 2.47 -14.20
N THR A 49 -8.10 1.66 -13.77
CA THR A 49 -8.16 1.13 -12.40
C THR A 49 -6.89 0.31 -12.12
N VAL A 50 -6.23 0.62 -11.00
CA VAL A 50 -5.02 -0.05 -10.51
C VAL A 50 -5.25 -0.59 -9.10
N PHE A 51 -4.44 -1.56 -8.71
CA PHE A 51 -4.41 -2.08 -7.35
C PHE A 51 -3.38 -1.32 -6.53
N TRP A 52 -3.76 -0.98 -5.31
CA TRP A 52 -2.92 -0.20 -4.41
C TRP A 52 -2.36 -1.07 -3.29
N GLY A 53 -1.04 -1.04 -3.18
CA GLY A 53 -0.27 -1.70 -2.15
C GLY A 53 0.30 -0.70 -1.16
N LEU A 54 0.31 -1.08 0.11
CA LEU A 54 0.99 -0.35 1.17
C LEU A 54 2.23 -1.15 1.58
N VAL A 55 3.35 -0.45 1.77
CA VAL A 55 4.57 -1.01 2.35
C VAL A 55 4.64 -0.55 3.80
N HIS A 56 4.77 -1.49 4.74
CA HIS A 56 4.85 -1.19 6.16
C HIS A 56 5.73 -2.20 6.88
N LEU A 57 6.17 -1.88 8.10
CA LEU A 57 6.88 -2.85 8.93
C LEU A 57 5.90 -3.84 9.56
N ARG A 58 6.39 -5.06 9.84
CA ARG A 58 5.59 -6.17 10.40
C ARG A 58 4.79 -5.78 11.64
N ASP A 59 5.41 -5.02 12.53
CA ASP A 59 4.83 -4.63 13.83
C ASP A 59 4.24 -3.21 13.79
N GLU A 60 4.18 -2.60 12.60
CA GLU A 60 3.61 -1.27 12.43
C GLU A 60 2.08 -1.34 12.49
N VAL A 61 1.50 -0.61 13.45
CA VAL A 61 0.06 -0.44 13.52
C VAL A 61 -0.36 0.48 12.39
N LEU A 62 -0.90 -0.13 11.34
CA LEU A 62 -1.60 0.60 10.31
C LEU A 62 -2.77 1.32 10.98
N THR A 63 -2.87 2.63 10.78
CA THR A 63 -4.07 3.39 11.14
C THR A 63 -4.69 3.92 9.87
N LYS A 64 -6.01 4.10 9.87
CA LYS A 64 -6.73 4.66 8.72
C LYS A 64 -6.10 5.94 8.20
N LYS A 65 -5.73 6.85 9.12
CA LYS A 65 -5.08 8.11 8.78
C LYS A 65 -3.71 7.92 8.14
N ALA A 66 -2.90 6.97 8.61
CA ALA A 66 -1.58 6.70 8.05
C ALA A 66 -1.68 6.12 6.63
N VAL A 67 -2.62 5.20 6.40
CA VAL A 67 -2.87 4.63 5.06
C VAL A 67 -3.42 5.66 4.11
N GLU A 68 -4.36 6.51 4.55
CA GLU A 68 -4.87 7.60 3.72
C GLU A 68 -3.76 8.59 3.35
N ALA A 69 -2.85 8.90 4.29
CA ALA A 69 -1.71 9.77 4.02
C ALA A 69 -0.75 9.14 3.00
N ALA A 70 -0.38 7.87 3.17
CA ALA A 70 0.49 7.14 2.25
C ALA A 70 -0.10 7.03 0.84
N LEU A 71 -1.40 6.71 0.75
CA LEU A 71 -2.11 6.64 -0.53
C LEU A 71 -2.22 8.01 -1.19
N ARG A 72 -2.45 9.07 -0.42
CA ARG A 72 -2.49 10.45 -0.95
C ARG A 72 -1.13 10.85 -1.52
N GLU A 73 -0.05 10.55 -0.83
CA GLU A 73 1.32 10.83 -1.27
C GLU A 73 1.65 10.06 -2.56
N ALA A 74 1.17 8.81 -2.67
CA ALA A 74 1.34 7.98 -3.86
C ALA A 74 0.37 8.32 -5.02
N GLY A 75 -0.53 9.29 -4.85
CA GLY A 75 -1.41 9.79 -5.91
C GLY A 75 -2.76 9.09 -6.05
N PHE A 76 -3.26 8.44 -5.00
CA PHE A 76 -4.62 7.87 -4.95
C PHE A 76 -5.69 8.97 -5.02
N ASP A 77 -6.64 8.81 -5.94
CA ASP A 77 -7.77 9.74 -6.05
C ASP A 77 -8.88 9.38 -5.06
N PHE A 78 -8.98 10.11 -3.95
CA PHE A 78 -10.05 9.93 -2.95
C PHE A 78 -11.41 10.47 -3.38
N GLY A 79 -11.48 11.30 -4.43
CA GLY A 79 -12.73 11.83 -4.96
C GLY A 79 -13.47 10.83 -5.84
N HIS A 80 -12.73 9.95 -6.53
CA HIS A 80 -13.28 8.99 -7.49
C HIS A 80 -13.17 7.53 -7.06
N ASN A 81 -12.51 7.21 -5.94
CA ASN A 81 -12.32 5.83 -5.48
C ASN A 81 -12.79 5.58 -4.06
N VAL A 82 -13.16 4.33 -3.80
CA VAL A 82 -13.56 3.84 -2.47
C VAL A 82 -12.47 2.90 -1.95
N LEU A 83 -12.07 3.08 -0.69
CA LEU A 83 -11.18 2.15 0.02
C LEU A 83 -11.97 0.87 0.39
N ILE A 84 -12.11 -0.06 -0.56
CA ILE A 84 -12.96 -1.25 -0.36
C ILE A 84 -12.34 -2.27 0.61
N GLN A 85 -11.01 -2.41 0.65
CA GLN A 85 -10.33 -3.43 1.47
C GLN A 85 -9.67 -2.92 2.74
N ALA A 86 -9.33 -1.63 2.81
CA ALA A 86 -8.80 -1.06 4.03
C ALA A 86 -9.81 -1.21 5.19
N SER A 87 -11.12 -1.10 4.93
CA SER A 87 -12.18 -1.28 5.93
C SER A 87 -12.18 -2.66 6.60
N GLU A 88 -11.92 -3.74 5.85
CA GLU A 88 -11.82 -5.09 6.40
C GLU A 88 -10.54 -5.26 7.23
N LEU A 89 -9.41 -4.70 6.75
CA LEU A 89 -8.14 -4.70 7.47
C LEU A 89 -8.21 -3.92 8.81
N TRP A 90 -8.98 -2.82 8.85
CA TRP A 90 -9.22 -2.03 10.06
C TRP A 90 -10.06 -2.77 11.10
N ASN A 91 -10.97 -3.61 10.65
CA ASN A 91 -11.83 -4.39 11.55
C ASN A 91 -11.07 -5.56 12.16
N GLU A 92 -10.24 -6.26 11.38
CA GLU A 92 -9.43 -7.36 11.93
C GLU A 92 -8.43 -6.90 13.01
N LEU A 93 -7.79 -5.75 12.83
CA LEU A 93 -6.88 -5.15 13.83
C LEU A 93 -7.57 -4.64 15.10
N ARG A 94 -8.91 -4.59 15.13
CA ARG A 94 -9.69 -4.15 16.29
C ARG A 94 -10.27 -5.31 17.12
N THR A 95 -10.08 -6.56 16.67
CA THR A 95 -10.69 -7.75 17.28
C THR A 95 -9.68 -8.75 17.88
N GLN A 96 -8.42 -8.38 18.05
CA GLN A 96 -7.46 -9.15 18.87
C GLN A 96 -7.12 -8.43 20.16
#